data_AF-A0A9E0UF75-F1
#
_entry.id   AF-A0A9E0UF75-F1
#
_cell.length_a   1.000
_cell.length_b   1.000
_cell.length_c   1.000
_cell.angle_alpha   90.00
_cell.angle_beta   90.00
_cell.angle_gamma   90.00
#
_symmetry.space_group_name_H-M   'P 1'
#
loop_
_entity.id
_entity.type
_entity.pdbx_description
1 polymer ?
#
loop_
_entity_poly.entity_id
_entity_poly.type
_entity_poly.pdbx_seq_one_letter_code
_entity_poly.pdbx_strand_id
1 'polypeptide(L)' 'MYLDHISEADIVELNIPTGVPLVYELDADLTPIRSYYLGDPEQVKAAMEAVAKQGKKHT' A
#
# COMPACT_ATOMS: atom_id res chain seq x y z
N MET A 1 -7.67 2.57 -5.87
CA MET A 1 -7.80 1.23 -5.24
C MET A 1 -9.23 1.08 -4.78
N TYR A 2 -9.88 -0.04 -5.11
CA TYR A 2 -11.33 -0.18 -4.91
C TYR A 2 -11.76 -0.08 -3.44
N LEU A 3 -11.01 -0.73 -2.53
CA LEU A 3 -11.32 -0.75 -1.10
C LEU A 3 -11.13 0.64 -0.45
N ASP A 4 -10.00 1.30 -0.71
CA ASP A 4 -9.71 2.60 -0.09
C ASP A 4 -10.37 3.80 -0.79
N HIS A 5 -11.24 3.56 -1.78
CA HIS A 5 -11.88 4.60 -2.60
C HIS A 5 -10.89 5.66 -3.16
N ILE A 6 -9.64 5.25 -3.41
CA ILE A 6 -8.58 6.14 -3.89
C ILE A 6 -8.88 6.57 -5.33
N SER A 7 -8.77 7.88 -5.58
CA SER A 7 -8.99 8.50 -6.90
C SER A 7 -8.00 8.00 -7.97
N GLU A 8 -8.29 8.23 -9.24
CA GLU A 8 -7.37 7.89 -10.34
C GLU A 8 -6.05 8.68 -10.29
N ALA A 9 -6.08 9.90 -9.77
CA ALA A 9 -4.88 10.71 -9.62
C ALA A 9 -4.02 10.24 -8.43
N ASP A 10 -4.65 9.73 -7.38
CA ASP A 10 -3.93 9.27 -6.19
C ASP A 10 -3.46 7.82 -6.32
N ILE A 11 -4.14 6.99 -7.12
CA ILE A 11 -3.78 5.58 -7.30
C ILE A 11 -2.44 5.41 -8.03
N VAL A 12 -2.05 6.37 -8.87
CA VAL A 12 -0.76 6.34 -9.57
C VAL A 12 0.42 6.64 -8.63
N GLU A 13 0.18 7.33 -7.52
CA GLU A 13 1.20 7.63 -6.50
C GLU A 13 1.28 6.55 -5.40
N LEU A 14 0.37 5.56 -5.43
CA LEU A 14 0.30 4.51 -4.41
C LEU A 14 1.41 3.48 -4.60
N ASN A 15 2.39 3.48 -3.69
CA ASN A 15 3.51 2.54 -3.69
C ASN A 15 3.30 1.43 -2.65
N ILE A 16 2.90 0.24 -3.10
CA ILE A 16 2.74 -0.94 -2.24
C ILE A 16 4.08 -1.72 -2.20
N PRO A 17 4.67 -1.95 -1.01
CA PRO A 17 5.94 -2.66 -0.87
C PRO A 17 5.79 -4.13 -1.29
N THR A 18 6.79 -4.67 -2.00
CA THR A 18 6.79 -6.07 -2.42
C THR A 18 7.14 -6.99 -1.24
N GLY A 19 6.41 -8.09 -1.09
CA GLY A 19 6.71 -9.12 -0.08
C GLY A 19 6.30 -8.79 1.36
N VAL A 20 5.62 -7.65 1.58
CA VAL A 20 5.08 -7.27 2.88
C VAL A 20 3.55 -7.52 2.89
N PRO A 21 3.00 -8.28 3.85
CA PRO A 21 1.55 -8.47 3.95
C PRO A 21 0.84 -7.17 4.30
N LEU A 22 -0.17 -6.80 3.51
CA LEU A 22 -1.11 -5.71 3.79
C LEU A 22 -2.43 -6.31 4.27
N VAL A 23 -2.80 -6.06 5.53
CA VAL A 23 -4.03 -6.56 6.14
C VAL A 23 -5.11 -5.51 6.04
N TYR A 24 -6.31 -5.95 5.67
CA TYR A 24 -7.54 -5.18 5.76
C TYR A 24 -8.45 -5.80 6.80
N GLU A 25 -9.01 -4.94 7.66
CA GLU A 25 -10.14 -5.31 8.51
C GLU A 25 -11.39 -4.70 7.89
N LEU A 26 -12.34 -5.56 7.53
CA LEU A 26 -13.59 -5.18 6.89
C LEU A 26 -14.76 -5.40 7.86
N ASP A 27 -15.81 -4.61 7.70
CA ASP A 27 -17.09 -4.87 8.36
C ASP A 27 -17.89 -5.98 7.66
N ALA A 28 -19.10 -6.25 8.16
CA ALA A 28 -19.98 -7.28 7.62
C ALA A 28 -20.44 -7.01 6.17
N ASP A 29 -20.42 -5.75 5.74
CA ASP A 29 -20.78 -5.31 4.39
C ASP A 29 -19.55 -5.26 3.46
N LEU A 30 -18.41 -5.79 3.92
CA LEU A 30 -17.11 -5.78 3.23
C LEU A 30 -16.53 -4.37 3.03
N THR A 31 -16.97 -3.40 3.84
CA THR A 31 -16.41 -2.04 3.84
C THR A 31 -15.13 -2.04 4.70
N PRO A 32 -14.01 -1.48 4.20
CA PRO A 32 -12.79 -1.41 4.99
C PRO A 32 -12.91 -0.45 6.17
N ILE A 33 -12.58 -0.97 7.35
CA ILE A 33 -12.49 -0.22 8.61
C ILE A 33 -11.09 0.37 8.77
N ARG A 34 -10.07 -0.44 8.47
CA ARG A 34 -8.65 -0.03 8.49
C ARG A 34 -7.79 -0.98 7.67
N SER A 35 -6.63 -0.47 7.27
CA SER A 35 -5.55 -1.26 6.65
C SER A 35 -4.21 -1.00 7.34
N TYR A 36 -3.36 -2.02 7.41
CA TYR A 36 -2.01 -1.89 7.98
C TYR A 36 -1.07 -2.98 7.45
N TYR A 37 0.21 -2.64 7.36
CA TYR A 37 1.26 -3.61 7.01
C TYR A 37 1.64 -4.45 8.23
N LEU A 38 1.83 -5.76 8.02
CA LEU A 38 2.38 -6.65 9.03
C LEU A 38 3.90 -6.71 8.93
N GLY A 39 4.57 -6.61 10.07
CA GLY A 39 6.01 -6.75 10.18
C GLY A 39 6.65 -5.59 10.93
N ASP A 40 7.97 -5.50 10.81
CA ASP A 40 8.76 -4.44 11.42
C ASP A 40 8.56 -3.09 10.68
N PRO A 41 8.18 -2.00 11.36
CA PRO A 41 7.90 -0.71 10.72
C PRO A 41 9.07 -0.13 9.91
N GLU A 42 10.32 -0.35 10.34
CA GLU A 42 11.49 0.17 9.62
C GLU A 42 11.72 -0.61 8.32
N GLN A 43 11.55 -1.93 8.34
CA GLN A 43 11.64 -2.76 7.14
C GLN A 43 10.53 -2.45 6.14
N VAL A 44 9.30 -2.25 6.60
CA VAL A 44 8.18 -1.85 5.74
C VAL A 44 8.47 -0.50 5.08
N LYS A 45 8.92 0.48 5.85
CA LYS A 45 9.30 1.80 5.32
C LYS A 45 10.40 1.70 4.27
N ALA A 46 11.46 0.93 4.54
CA ALA A 46 12.55 0.73 3.60
C ALA A 46 12.06 0.07 2.29
N ALA A 47 11.16 -0.91 2.39
CA ALA A 47 10.56 -1.56 1.23
C ALA A 47 9.67 -0.61 0.41
N MET A 48 8.89 0.25 1.06
CA MET A 48 8.08 1.28 0.39
C MET A 48 8.96 2.28 -0.37
N GLU A 49 10.05 2.74 0.26
CA GLU A 49 11.02 3.63 -0.40
C GLU A 49 11.72 2.96 -1.58
N ALA A 50 12.01 1.65 -1.50
CA ALA A 50 12.61 0.89 -2.59
C ALA A 50 11.68 0.84 -3.82
N VAL A 51 10.38 0.58 -3.61
CA VAL A 51 9.38 0.57 -4.69
C VAL A 51 9.24 1.96 -5.31
N ALA A 52 9.16 3.02 -4.50
CA ALA A 52 9.08 4.40 -5.00
C ALA A 52 10.31 4.80 -5.84
N LYS A 53 11.50 4.26 -5.53
CA LYS A 53 12.72 4.47 -6.32
C LYS A 53 12.76 3.63 -7.60
N GLN A 54 12.14 2.45 -7.62
CA GLN A 54 12.05 1.60 -8.82
C GLN A 54 11.25 2.30 -9.92
N GLY A 55 10.13 2.94 -9.60
CA GLY A 55 9.34 3.71 -10.56
C GLY A 55 10.13 4.83 -11.25
N LYS A 56 11.15 5.39 -10.57
CA LYS A 56 12.02 6.44 -11.11
C LYS A 56 13.17 5.94 -12.01
N LYS A 57 13.46 4.64 -12.01
CA LYS A 57 14.56 4.06 -12.80
C LYS A 57 14.19 3.72 -14.24
N HIS A 58 12.91 3.78 -14.60
CA HIS A 58 12.41 3.45 -15.94
C HIS A 58 12.02 4.68 -16.79
N THR A 59 12.54 5.85 -16.45
CA THR A 59 12.52 7.07 -17.30
C THR A 59 13.94 7.43 -17.69
#